data_AF-A0A1F6BBV3-F1
#
_entry.id   AF-A0A1F6BBV3-F1
#
_cell.length_a   1.000
_cell.length_b   1.000
_cell.length_c   1.000
_cell.angle_alpha   90.00
_cell.angle_beta   90.00
_cell.angle_gamma   90.00
#
_symmetry.space_group_name_H-M   'P 1'
#
loop_
_entity.id
_entity.type
_entity.pdbx_description
1 polymer ?
#
loop_
_entity_poly.entity_id
_entity_poly.type
_entity_poly.pdbx_seq_one_letter_code
_entity_poly.pdbx_strand_id
1 'polypeptide(L)'
;MTRKTSLIILTRNEIAGLRNLISSIPTESVSECFAVDYQSHDGTVELFRKHHIRVVPQTKPGRGEAFRIAAREARGDYLIFFSPDGNEDPRDIPKLIQYLDQGYDMAIASRFMKGSKNEEDDQTIKLRAWANQGFTLLANIFFRGHLTDSINGYRALTRNAFKRLHVNAEGFAIEYQMSIRALKLRMKIAEFPTRESPRIGGASTAYAIPTGLKVLGIFLNELRMGNNF
;
A
#
# COMPACT_ATOMS: atom_id res chain seq x y z
N MET A 1 0.54 19.08 19.02
CA MET A 1 -0.75 18.41 18.69
C MET A 1 -0.42 17.14 17.96
N THR A 2 -0.81 15.99 18.49
CA THR A 2 -0.68 14.69 17.82
C THR A 2 -1.50 14.74 16.53
N ARG A 3 -0.87 14.47 15.38
CA ARG A 3 -1.57 14.45 14.08
C ARG A 3 -2.58 13.32 14.07
N LYS A 4 -3.76 13.55 13.47
CA LYS A 4 -4.80 12.51 13.41
C LYS A 4 -4.40 11.44 12.41
N THR A 5 -4.53 10.17 12.77
CA THR A 5 -4.12 9.05 11.92
C THR A 5 -5.31 8.22 11.48
N SER A 6 -5.40 7.95 10.17
CA SER A 6 -6.36 7.07 9.53
C SER A 6 -5.72 5.76 9.13
N LEU A 7 -6.07 4.67 9.82
CA LEU A 7 -5.73 3.33 9.37
C LEU A 7 -6.81 2.80 8.42
N ILE A 8 -6.42 2.54 7.18
CA ILE A 8 -7.29 2.11 6.10
C ILE A 8 -6.95 0.66 5.76
N ILE A 9 -7.93 -0.22 5.94
CA ILE A 9 -7.81 -1.64 5.60
C ILE A 9 -8.40 -1.86 4.21
N LEU A 10 -7.59 -2.24 3.23
CA LEU A 10 -8.05 -2.53 1.87
C LEU A 10 -8.34 -4.01 1.74
N THR A 11 -9.56 -4.39 1.35
CA THR A 11 -9.98 -5.79 1.46
C THR A 11 -10.93 -6.26 0.36
N ARG A 12 -10.82 -7.54 0.02
CA ARG A 12 -11.76 -8.30 -0.80
C ARG A 12 -11.57 -9.79 -0.56
N ASN A 13 -12.56 -10.45 0.04
CA ASN A 13 -12.54 -11.88 0.36
C ASN A 13 -11.26 -12.30 1.13
N GLU A 14 -10.99 -11.66 2.27
CA GLU A 14 -9.76 -11.84 3.06
C GLU A 14 -10.03 -12.52 4.41
N ILE A 15 -11.11 -13.29 4.56
CA ILE A 15 -11.54 -13.79 5.87
C ILE A 15 -10.46 -14.62 6.58
N ALA A 16 -9.65 -15.37 5.82
CA ALA A 16 -8.59 -16.22 6.37
C ALA A 16 -7.47 -15.39 7.01
N GLY A 17 -6.94 -14.38 6.31
CA GLY A 17 -5.93 -13.48 6.86
C GLY A 17 -6.49 -12.63 7.99
N LEU A 18 -7.69 -12.07 7.80
CA LEU A 18 -8.32 -11.19 8.77
C LEU A 18 -8.57 -11.89 10.11
N ARG A 19 -9.03 -13.15 10.13
CA ARG A 19 -9.22 -13.91 11.39
C ARG A 19 -7.95 -14.03 12.23
N ASN A 20 -6.79 -14.11 11.59
CA ASN A 20 -5.51 -14.26 12.27
C ASN A 20 -4.93 -12.91 12.70
N LEU A 21 -5.24 -11.84 11.98
CA LEU A 21 -4.63 -10.53 12.18
C LEU A 21 -5.51 -9.54 12.96
N ILE A 22 -6.82 -9.72 13.01
CA ILE A 22 -7.73 -8.67 13.52
C ILE A 22 -7.39 -8.22 14.96
N SER A 23 -6.92 -9.14 15.81
CA SER A 23 -6.51 -8.83 17.18
C SER A 23 -5.15 -8.13 17.29
N SER A 24 -4.31 -8.19 16.25
CA SER A 24 -3.01 -7.51 16.20
C SER A 24 -3.05 -6.16 15.48
N ILE A 25 -4.16 -5.83 14.83
CA ILE A 25 -4.36 -4.51 14.22
C ILE A 25 -4.47 -3.46 15.35
N PRO A 26 -3.60 -2.44 15.39
CA PRO A 26 -3.54 -1.48 16.50
C PRO A 26 -4.60 -0.39 16.35
N THR A 27 -5.89 -0.76 16.39
CA THR A 27 -7.03 0.17 16.23
C THR A 27 -7.05 1.26 17.29
N GLU A 28 -6.63 0.95 18.51
CA GLU A 28 -6.58 1.89 19.64
C GLU A 28 -5.41 2.89 19.53
N SER A 29 -4.41 2.59 18.69
CA SER A 29 -3.23 3.45 18.51
C SER A 29 -3.41 4.48 17.39
N VAL A 30 -4.59 4.52 16.75
CA VAL A 30 -4.91 5.43 15.65
C VAL A 30 -6.18 6.21 15.93
N SER A 31 -6.34 7.37 15.29
CA SER A 31 -7.52 8.22 15.52
C SER A 31 -8.78 7.69 14.85
N GLU A 32 -8.62 6.94 13.77
CA GLU A 32 -9.70 6.20 13.12
C GLU A 32 -9.16 4.95 12.41
N CYS A 33 -9.99 3.91 12.37
CA CYS A 33 -9.77 2.71 11.60
C CYS A 33 -11.05 2.37 10.82
N PHE A 34 -10.91 2.06 9.52
CA PHE A 34 -12.01 1.57 8.70
C PHE A 34 -11.50 0.69 7.55
N ALA A 35 -12.37 -0.18 7.06
CA ALA A 35 -12.11 -1.00 5.90
C ALA A 35 -12.76 -0.41 4.65
N VAL A 36 -12.13 -0.57 3.49
CA VAL A 36 -12.72 -0.35 2.16
C VAL A 36 -12.86 -1.71 1.50
N ASP A 37 -14.11 -2.14 1.29
CA ASP A 37 -14.44 -3.49 0.85
C ASP A 37 -15.07 -3.49 -0.54
N TYR A 38 -14.57 -4.36 -1.43
CA TYR A 38 -15.18 -4.60 -2.73
C TYR A 38 -15.96 -5.92 -2.76
N GLN A 39 -17.22 -5.86 -2.34
CA GLN A 39 -18.21 -6.93 -2.50
C GLN A 39 -17.76 -8.27 -1.92
N SER A 40 -17.14 -8.27 -0.73
CA SER A 40 -16.79 -9.53 -0.08
C SER A 40 -18.04 -10.34 0.29
N HIS A 41 -17.95 -11.66 0.14
CA HIS A 41 -19.05 -12.60 0.35
C HIS A 41 -18.61 -13.84 1.15
N ASP A 42 -17.50 -13.74 1.88
CA ASP A 42 -16.83 -14.84 2.59
C ASP A 42 -16.85 -14.68 4.13
N GLY A 43 -17.60 -13.71 4.65
CA GLY A 43 -17.63 -13.36 6.08
C GLY A 43 -16.70 -12.21 6.47
N THR A 44 -15.92 -11.64 5.54
CA THR A 44 -14.98 -10.54 5.81
C THR A 44 -15.67 -9.32 6.41
N VAL A 45 -16.78 -8.87 5.82
CA VAL A 45 -17.52 -7.67 6.26
C VAL A 45 -18.16 -7.89 7.63
N GLU A 46 -18.72 -9.08 7.86
CA GLU A 46 -19.31 -9.49 9.13
C GLU A 46 -18.28 -9.48 10.25
N LEU A 47 -17.06 -9.97 9.97
CA LEU A 47 -15.98 -9.98 10.94
C LEU A 47 -15.53 -8.55 11.31
N PHE A 48 -15.38 -7.64 10.34
CA PHE A 48 -15.09 -6.23 10.64
C PHE A 48 -16.16 -5.60 11.54
N ARG A 49 -17.45 -5.81 11.22
CA ARG A 49 -18.57 -5.29 12.01
C ARG A 49 -18.57 -5.83 13.44
N LYS A 50 -18.27 -7.12 13.63
CA LYS A 50 -18.16 -7.75 14.95
C LYS A 50 -17.07 -7.09 15.81
N HIS A 51 -16.02 -6.57 15.20
CA HIS A 51 -14.94 -5.83 15.86
C HIS A 51 -15.12 -4.31 15.82
N HIS A 52 -16.33 -3.82 15.53
CA HIS A 52 -16.66 -2.39 15.48
C HIS A 52 -15.82 -1.59 14.48
N ILE A 53 -15.25 -2.24 13.46
CA ILE A 53 -14.54 -1.57 12.37
C ILE A 53 -15.56 -1.18 11.31
N ARG A 54 -15.65 0.13 11.03
CA ARG A 54 -16.52 0.67 9.97
C ARG A 54 -16.09 0.11 8.61
N VAL A 55 -17.05 -0.33 7.80
CA VAL A 55 -16.80 -0.80 6.43
C VAL A 55 -17.41 0.18 5.43
N VAL A 56 -16.58 0.69 4.54
CA VAL A 56 -16.97 1.53 3.41
C VAL A 56 -17.09 0.66 2.16
N PRO A 57 -18.26 0.64 1.49
CA PRO A 57 -18.42 -0.13 0.27
C PRO A 57 -17.72 0.52 -0.92
N GLN A 58 -17.03 -0.30 -1.70
CA GLN A 58 -16.45 0.05 -3.00
C GLN A 58 -17.37 -0.42 -4.13
N THR A 59 -17.70 0.48 -5.05
CA THR A 59 -18.63 0.19 -6.16
C THR A 59 -17.94 -0.19 -7.47
N LYS A 60 -16.74 0.33 -7.72
CA LYS A 60 -15.92 -0.02 -8.91
C LYS A 60 -14.75 -0.90 -8.48
N PRO A 61 -14.38 -1.96 -9.21
CA PRO A 61 -13.29 -2.84 -8.81
C PRO A 61 -11.92 -2.15 -8.82
N GLY A 62 -10.97 -2.76 -8.10
CA GLY A 62 -9.54 -2.46 -8.23
C GLY A 62 -8.97 -1.64 -7.08
N ARG A 63 -7.71 -1.93 -6.75
CA ARG A 63 -7.00 -1.32 -5.63
C ARG A 63 -6.86 0.20 -5.78
N GLY A 64 -6.61 0.71 -6.98
CA GLY A 64 -6.61 2.15 -7.25
C GLY A 64 -7.90 2.87 -6.83
N GLU A 65 -9.07 2.25 -7.01
CA GLU A 65 -10.33 2.83 -6.53
C GLU A 65 -10.43 2.79 -5.00
N ALA A 66 -9.99 1.70 -4.40
CA ALA A 66 -9.97 1.55 -2.95
C ALA A 66 -9.16 2.67 -2.27
N PHE A 67 -7.98 3.00 -2.82
CA PHE A 67 -7.15 4.13 -2.36
C PHE A 67 -7.86 5.49 -2.49
N ARG A 68 -8.57 5.73 -3.60
CA ARG A 68 -9.30 6.99 -3.80
C ARG A 68 -10.52 7.14 -2.88
N ILE A 69 -11.25 6.05 -2.64
CA ILE A 69 -12.33 6.01 -1.66
C ILE A 69 -11.76 6.26 -0.27
N ALA A 70 -10.70 5.54 0.10
CA ALA A 70 -10.03 5.70 1.38
C ALA A 70 -9.59 7.13 1.65
N ALA A 71 -8.94 7.79 0.70
CA ALA A 71 -8.48 9.17 0.87
C ALA A 71 -9.64 10.18 1.03
N ARG A 72 -10.79 9.91 0.41
CA ARG A 72 -12.02 10.72 0.51
C ARG A 72 -12.70 10.54 1.87
N GLU A 73 -12.75 9.31 2.35
CA GLU A 73 -13.44 8.92 3.58
C GLU A 73 -12.63 9.17 4.84
N ALA A 74 -11.31 9.07 4.74
CA ALA A 74 -10.41 9.36 5.84
C ALA A 74 -10.57 10.81 6.29
N ARG A 75 -10.48 11.05 7.59
CA ARG A 75 -10.48 12.34 8.28
C ARG A 75 -9.13 12.71 8.90
N GLY A 76 -8.19 11.77 9.00
CA GLY A 76 -6.86 11.98 9.59
C GLY A 76 -5.90 12.78 8.70
N ASP A 77 -4.88 13.38 9.29
CA ASP A 77 -3.77 14.00 8.58
C ASP A 77 -2.85 12.96 7.90
N TYR A 78 -2.77 11.77 8.47
CA TYR A 78 -1.98 10.65 7.95
C TYR A 78 -2.88 9.54 7.43
N LEU A 79 -2.53 8.99 6.27
CA LEU A 79 -3.23 7.90 5.61
C LEU A 79 -2.31 6.67 5.61
N ILE A 80 -2.72 5.60 6.28
CA ILE A 80 -1.97 4.35 6.35
C ILE A 80 -2.78 3.28 5.63
N PHE A 81 -2.18 2.67 4.61
CA PHE A 81 -2.83 1.63 3.82
C PHE A 81 -2.29 0.27 4.24
N PHE A 82 -3.20 -0.64 4.57
CA PHE A 82 -2.90 -1.97 5.08
C PHE A 82 -3.77 -3.03 4.41
N SER A 83 -3.19 -4.19 4.10
CA SER A 83 -3.87 -5.35 3.52
C SER A 83 -3.95 -6.48 4.57
N PRO A 84 -5.14 -7.01 4.91
CA PRO A 84 -5.29 -7.96 6.01
C PRO A 84 -5.13 -9.43 5.55
N ASP A 85 -4.26 -9.70 4.57
CA ASP A 85 -4.13 -11.01 3.92
C ASP A 85 -3.03 -11.92 4.51
N GLY A 86 -2.22 -11.38 5.42
CA GLY A 86 -1.09 -12.08 6.04
C GLY A 86 0.27 -11.69 5.49
N ASN A 87 0.34 -10.98 4.35
CA ASN A 87 1.62 -10.55 3.80
C ASN A 87 2.27 -9.44 4.63
N GLU A 88 1.45 -8.56 5.21
CA GLU A 88 1.88 -7.37 5.95
C GLU A 88 1.77 -7.57 7.47
N ASP A 89 2.80 -7.16 8.23
CA ASP A 89 2.79 -7.24 9.70
C ASP A 89 2.19 -5.95 10.32
N PRO A 90 1.06 -6.00 11.04
CA PRO A 90 0.45 -4.83 11.69
C PRO A 90 1.39 -4.08 12.65
N ARG A 91 2.44 -4.74 13.17
CA ARG A 91 3.43 -4.13 14.07
C ARG A 91 4.33 -3.10 13.38
N ASP A 92 4.27 -2.99 12.05
CA ASP A 92 4.96 -1.95 11.30
C ASP A 92 4.14 -0.64 11.17
N ILE A 93 2.83 -0.65 11.50
CA ILE A 93 1.98 0.56 11.50
C ILE A 93 2.57 1.70 12.35
N PRO A 94 3.04 1.47 13.60
CA PRO A 94 3.68 2.51 14.39
C PRO A 94 4.93 3.11 13.73
N LYS A 95 5.72 2.32 13.00
CA LYS A 95 6.91 2.81 12.28
C LYS A 95 6.50 3.74 11.14
N LEU A 96 5.46 3.38 10.39
CA LEU A 96 4.89 4.23 9.35
C LEU A 96 4.48 5.60 9.89
N ILE A 97 3.79 5.63 11.04
CA ILE A 97 3.40 6.87 11.73
C ILE A 97 4.65 7.68 12.13
N GLN A 98 5.64 7.01 12.73
CA GLN A 98 6.87 7.65 13.20
C GLN A 98 7.62 8.37 12.07
N TYR A 99 7.70 7.79 10.87
CA TYR A 99 8.33 8.47 9.73
C TYR A 99 7.52 9.70 9.29
N LEU A 100 6.19 9.64 9.27
CA LEU A 100 5.40 10.83 8.94
C LEU A 100 5.57 11.94 9.99
N ASP A 101 5.68 11.59 11.27
CA ASP A 101 5.97 12.52 12.37
C ASP A 101 7.36 13.17 12.26
N GLN A 102 8.33 12.49 11.67
CA GLN A 102 9.65 13.06 11.34
C GLN A 102 9.60 14.04 10.15
N GLY A 103 8.41 14.26 9.56
CA GLY A 103 8.20 15.20 8.46
C GLY A 103 8.47 14.61 7.07
N TYR A 104 8.43 13.28 6.94
CA TYR A 104 8.38 12.64 5.63
C TYR A 104 6.98 12.74 5.03
N ASP A 105 6.91 12.91 3.70
CA ASP A 105 5.65 12.97 2.96
C ASP A 105 5.04 11.57 2.75
N MET A 106 5.90 10.56 2.64
CA MET A 106 5.58 9.17 2.39
C MET A 106 6.55 8.25 3.13
N ALA A 107 6.04 7.16 3.68
CA ALA A 107 6.82 6.08 4.27
C ALA A 107 6.43 4.74 3.62
N ILE A 108 7.40 3.92 3.22
CA ILE A 108 7.17 2.62 2.59
C ILE A 108 7.84 1.53 3.45
N ALA A 109 7.08 0.50 3.79
CA ALA A 109 7.62 -0.70 4.39
C ALA A 109 8.30 -1.51 3.26
N SER A 110 9.62 -1.46 3.15
CA SER A 110 10.36 -2.02 2.03
C SER A 110 10.72 -3.49 2.24
N ARG A 111 10.44 -4.30 1.23
CA ARG A 111 10.77 -5.74 1.22
C ARG A 111 12.18 -6.03 0.70
N PHE A 112 12.92 -5.01 0.27
CA PHE A 112 14.23 -5.15 -0.38
C PHE A 112 15.36 -4.39 0.31
N MET A 113 15.12 -3.83 1.51
CA MET A 113 16.16 -3.21 2.33
C MET A 113 16.99 -4.25 3.09
N LYS A 114 18.18 -3.86 3.54
CA LYS A 114 18.94 -4.70 4.48
C LYS A 114 18.11 -4.98 5.74
N GLY A 115 17.90 -6.26 6.06
CA GLY A 115 17.09 -6.71 7.19
C GLY A 115 15.61 -6.95 6.87
N SER A 116 15.18 -6.74 5.63
CA SER A 116 13.84 -7.14 5.18
C SER A 116 13.76 -8.64 4.90
N LYS A 117 12.55 -9.14 4.66
CA LYS A 117 12.29 -10.46 4.08
C LYS A 117 11.22 -10.33 3.00
N ASN A 118 11.44 -10.94 1.84
CA ASN A 118 10.44 -11.15 0.80
C ASN A 118 9.90 -12.58 0.87
N GLU A 119 8.65 -12.82 0.47
CA GLU A 119 8.07 -14.19 0.48
C GLU A 119 8.80 -15.16 -0.46
N GLU A 120 9.46 -14.65 -1.50
CA GLU A 120 10.26 -15.45 -2.44
C GLU A 120 11.70 -15.66 -1.95
N ASP A 121 12.09 -15.15 -0.77
CA ASP A 121 13.50 -15.18 -0.37
C ASP A 121 14.06 -16.59 -0.16
N ASP A 122 13.21 -17.50 0.27
CA ASP A 122 13.53 -18.91 0.50
C ASP A 122 13.38 -19.75 -0.79
N GLN A 123 13.09 -19.13 -1.95
CA GLN A 123 12.89 -19.78 -3.24
C GLN A 123 14.12 -19.62 -4.15
N THR A 124 14.39 -20.64 -4.98
CA THR A 124 15.47 -20.59 -5.97
C THR A 124 15.22 -19.57 -7.08
N ILE A 125 13.96 -19.41 -7.48
CA ILE A 125 13.52 -18.52 -8.55
C ILE A 125 12.63 -17.45 -7.95
N LYS A 126 13.04 -16.18 -8.03
CA LYS A 126 12.38 -15.03 -7.38
C LYS A 126 11.80 -14.04 -8.40
N LEU A 127 10.97 -14.55 -9.32
CA LEU A 127 10.52 -13.77 -10.48
C LEU A 127 9.76 -12.49 -10.09
N ARG A 128 8.90 -12.54 -9.07
CA ARG A 128 8.13 -11.36 -8.63
C ARG A 128 9.05 -10.35 -7.95
N ALA A 129 9.97 -10.81 -7.11
CA ALA A 129 10.96 -9.96 -6.47
C ALA A 129 11.85 -9.25 -7.50
N TRP A 130 12.40 -10.00 -8.47
CA TRP A 130 13.25 -9.44 -9.53
C TRP A 130 12.48 -8.46 -10.42
N ALA A 131 11.23 -8.76 -10.78
CA ALA A 131 10.39 -7.82 -11.52
C ALA A 131 10.14 -6.52 -10.73
N ASN A 132 9.80 -6.61 -9.45
CA ASN A 132 9.57 -5.45 -8.59
C ASN A 132 10.85 -4.60 -8.39
N GLN A 133 12.00 -5.25 -8.23
CA GLN A 133 13.30 -4.57 -8.17
C GLN A 133 13.64 -3.90 -9.52
N GLY A 134 13.34 -4.56 -10.65
CA GLY A 134 13.51 -4.00 -11.99
C GLY A 134 12.66 -2.74 -12.21
N PHE A 135 11.37 -2.75 -11.83
CA PHE A 135 10.54 -1.55 -11.86
C PHE A 135 11.07 -0.46 -10.94
N THR A 136 11.55 -0.82 -9.75
CA THR A 136 12.16 0.16 -8.83
C THR A 136 13.42 0.79 -9.43
N LEU A 137 14.26 0.00 -10.08
CA LEU A 137 15.43 0.49 -10.81
C LEU A 137 15.04 1.47 -11.92
N LEU A 138 14.01 1.13 -12.72
CA LEU A 138 13.49 2.02 -13.76
C LEU A 138 12.98 3.34 -13.16
N ALA A 139 12.19 3.30 -12.08
CA ALA A 139 11.73 4.51 -11.42
C ALA A 139 12.90 5.38 -10.93
N ASN A 140 13.92 4.78 -10.33
CA ASN A 140 15.09 5.49 -9.83
C ASN A 140 15.90 6.14 -10.94
N ILE A 141 16.18 5.42 -12.04
CA ILE A 141 16.96 5.93 -13.17
C ILE A 141 16.25 7.13 -13.81
N PHE A 142 14.95 7.01 -14.12
CA PHE A 142 14.25 7.99 -14.92
C PHE A 142 13.67 9.15 -14.12
N PHE A 143 13.37 8.95 -12.83
CA PHE A 143 12.80 9.98 -11.95
C PHE A 143 13.75 10.39 -10.82
N ARG A 144 15.04 10.05 -10.93
CA ARG A 144 16.14 10.46 -10.02
C ARG A 144 15.87 10.07 -8.56
N GLY A 145 15.40 8.85 -8.37
CA GLY A 145 15.11 8.26 -7.06
C GLY A 145 16.23 7.37 -6.53
N HIS A 146 16.02 6.89 -5.30
CA HIS A 146 16.89 5.94 -4.60
C HIS A 146 16.05 4.97 -3.76
N LEU A 147 14.85 4.64 -4.24
CA LEU A 147 13.94 3.72 -3.57
C LEU A 147 14.45 2.28 -3.67
N THR A 148 14.12 1.47 -2.69
CA THR A 148 14.36 0.02 -2.67
C THR A 148 13.10 -0.75 -3.04
N ASP A 149 11.90 -0.23 -2.75
CA ASP A 149 10.63 -0.85 -3.09
C ASP A 149 9.58 0.17 -3.57
N SER A 150 9.51 0.37 -4.87
CA SER A 150 8.55 1.33 -5.46
C SER A 150 7.11 0.81 -5.52
N ILE A 151 6.86 -0.49 -5.30
CA ILE A 151 5.57 -1.14 -5.60
C ILE A 151 4.84 -1.58 -4.32
N ASN A 152 5.50 -1.71 -3.17
CA ASN A 152 4.82 -2.28 -2.01
C ASN A 152 3.62 -1.46 -1.54
N GLY A 153 2.47 -2.12 -1.37
CA GLY A 153 1.22 -1.49 -0.95
C GLY A 153 1.21 -1.05 0.51
N TYR A 154 2.11 -1.62 1.33
CA TYR A 154 2.22 -1.28 2.74
C TYR A 154 2.99 0.03 2.93
N ARG A 155 2.23 1.12 2.95
CA ARG A 155 2.78 2.48 2.96
C ARG A 155 1.86 3.44 3.67
N ALA A 156 2.43 4.57 4.06
CA ALA A 156 1.71 5.68 4.62
C ALA A 156 2.10 6.98 3.93
N LEU A 157 1.16 7.92 3.88
CA LEU A 157 1.36 9.24 3.31
C LEU A 157 0.70 10.29 4.19
N THR A 158 1.21 11.51 4.16
CA THR A 158 0.40 12.65 4.59
C THR A 158 -0.76 12.85 3.61
N ARG A 159 -1.90 13.30 4.12
CA ARG A 159 -3.07 13.66 3.28
C ARG A 159 -2.70 14.66 2.20
N ASN A 160 -1.85 15.63 2.53
CA ASN A 160 -1.38 16.64 1.59
C ASN A 160 -0.54 16.00 0.47
N ALA A 161 0.38 15.09 0.81
CA ALA A 161 1.16 14.35 -0.18
C ALA A 161 0.24 13.55 -1.10
N PHE A 162 -0.69 12.75 -0.55
CA PHE A 162 -1.63 11.97 -1.36
C PHE A 162 -2.43 12.82 -2.36
N LYS A 163 -2.94 13.98 -1.92
CA LYS A 163 -3.66 14.92 -2.79
C LYS A 163 -2.80 15.42 -3.95
N ARG A 164 -1.56 15.85 -3.66
CA ARG A 164 -0.63 16.39 -4.66
C ARG A 164 -0.20 15.36 -5.70
N LEU A 165 -0.31 14.06 -5.41
CA LEU A 165 0.03 13.01 -6.37
C LEU A 165 -1.00 12.86 -7.50
N HIS A 166 -2.23 13.39 -7.36
CA HIS A 166 -3.31 13.28 -8.35
C HIS A 166 -3.51 11.88 -8.96
N VAL A 167 -3.34 10.83 -8.14
CA VAL A 167 -3.28 9.45 -8.63
C VAL A 167 -4.55 9.01 -9.35
N ASN A 168 -4.36 8.43 -10.54
CA ASN A 168 -5.43 7.98 -11.42
C ASN A 168 -5.21 6.56 -11.96
N ALA A 169 -4.08 5.93 -11.63
CA ALA A 169 -3.83 4.54 -11.97
C ALA A 169 -4.89 3.61 -11.36
N GLU A 170 -5.18 2.54 -12.10
CA GLU A 170 -6.12 1.50 -11.68
C GLU A 170 -5.38 0.31 -11.09
N GLY A 171 -6.10 -0.49 -10.29
CA GLY A 171 -5.55 -1.73 -9.73
C GLY A 171 -4.27 -1.51 -8.92
N PHE A 172 -3.36 -2.47 -8.98
CA PHE A 172 -2.08 -2.50 -8.26
C PHE A 172 -0.98 -1.64 -8.90
N ALA A 173 -1.27 -0.91 -9.98
CA ALA A 173 -0.31 0.02 -10.56
C ALA A 173 -0.31 1.37 -9.85
N ILE A 174 -1.27 1.62 -8.95
CA ILE A 174 -1.38 2.88 -8.20
C ILE A 174 -0.20 3.08 -7.26
N GLU A 175 0.30 2.02 -6.63
CA GLU A 175 1.48 2.02 -5.79
C GLU A 175 2.70 2.55 -6.52
N TYR A 176 2.93 2.02 -7.72
CA TYR A 176 4.04 2.42 -8.54
C TYR A 176 3.89 3.86 -9.05
N GLN A 177 2.68 4.25 -9.45
CA GLN A 177 2.38 5.63 -9.83
C GLN A 177 2.63 6.62 -8.69
N MET A 178 2.20 6.28 -7.46
CA MET A 178 2.46 7.11 -6.27
C MET A 178 3.96 7.32 -6.08
N SER A 179 4.76 6.27 -6.18
CA SER A 179 6.21 6.35 -6.03
C SER A 179 6.85 7.23 -7.11
N ILE A 180 6.50 7.02 -8.39
CA ILE A 180 6.99 7.86 -9.50
C ILE A 180 6.64 9.33 -9.28
N ARG A 181 5.38 9.62 -8.97
CA ARG A 181 4.93 11.01 -8.81
C ARG A 181 5.50 11.66 -7.56
N ALA A 182 5.73 10.90 -6.49
CA ALA A 182 6.43 11.39 -5.31
C ALA A 182 7.88 11.78 -5.65
N LEU A 183 8.58 10.97 -6.45
CA LEU A 183 9.91 11.31 -6.97
C LEU A 183 9.90 12.57 -7.85
N LYS A 184 8.96 12.68 -8.79
CA LYS A 184 8.78 13.87 -9.64
C LYS A 184 8.55 15.15 -8.83
N LEU A 185 7.76 15.05 -7.76
CA LEU A 185 7.47 16.17 -6.85
C LEU A 185 8.55 16.40 -5.79
N ARG A 186 9.64 15.62 -5.82
CA ARG A 186 10.74 15.65 -4.84
C ARG A 186 10.24 15.57 -3.39
N MET A 187 9.24 14.72 -3.17
CA MET A 187 8.72 14.44 -1.84
C MET A 187 9.78 13.76 -0.97
N LYS A 188 9.71 13.99 0.34
CA LYS A 188 10.54 13.27 1.32
C LYS A 188 9.96 11.88 1.51
N ILE A 189 10.66 10.86 1.00
CA ILE A 189 10.24 9.46 1.13
C ILE A 189 11.17 8.74 2.11
N ALA A 190 10.60 8.06 3.09
CA ALA A 190 11.32 7.14 3.96
C ALA A 190 11.03 5.69 3.57
N GLU A 191 12.01 4.83 3.75
CA GLU A 191 11.84 3.37 3.67
C GLU A 191 12.40 2.74 4.94
N PHE A 192 11.76 1.65 5.39
CA PHE A 192 12.29 0.81 6.46
C PHE A 192 12.09 -0.68 6.12
N PRO A 193 12.97 -1.58 6.59
CA PRO A 193 12.83 -3.00 6.30
C PRO A 193 11.58 -3.60 6.95
N THR A 194 10.81 -4.34 6.17
CA THR A 194 9.67 -5.15 6.64
C THR A 194 9.84 -6.62 6.25
N ARG A 195 9.02 -7.49 6.84
CA ARG A 195 8.94 -8.90 6.46
C ARG A 195 7.61 -9.16 5.76
N GLU A 196 7.69 -9.49 4.49
CA GLU A 196 6.59 -10.03 3.72
C GLU A 196 6.50 -11.54 3.98
N SER A 197 5.47 -11.95 4.72
CA SER A 197 5.17 -13.37 4.93
C SER A 197 4.33 -13.92 3.78
N PRO A 198 4.30 -15.24 3.53
CA PRO A 198 3.32 -15.82 2.62
C PRO A 198 1.90 -15.50 3.09
N ARG A 199 0.99 -15.32 2.12
CA ARG A 199 -0.43 -15.08 2.39
C ARG A 199 -1.02 -16.26 3.18
N ILE A 200 -1.82 -15.98 4.20
CA ILE A 200 -2.37 -17.02 5.08
C ILE A 200 -3.47 -17.84 4.37
N GLY A 201 -4.21 -17.22 3.45
CA GLY A 201 -5.24 -17.89 2.67
C GLY A 201 -5.91 -16.99 1.63
N GLY A 202 -6.84 -17.56 0.87
CA GLY A 202 -7.49 -16.87 -0.26
C GLY A 202 -6.62 -16.84 -1.51
N ALA A 203 -7.21 -16.37 -2.62
CA ALA A 203 -6.50 -16.22 -3.88
C ALA A 203 -6.03 -14.77 -4.05
N SER A 204 -4.78 -14.58 -4.48
CA SER A 204 -4.29 -13.26 -4.86
C SER A 204 -5.10 -12.73 -6.05
N THR A 205 -5.55 -11.49 -5.93
CA THR A 205 -6.17 -10.76 -7.04
C THR A 205 -5.14 -10.02 -7.92
N ALA A 206 -3.86 -10.05 -7.52
CA ALA A 206 -2.73 -9.46 -8.21
C ALA A 206 -1.96 -10.50 -9.04
N TYR A 207 -2.52 -10.91 -10.18
CA TYR A 207 -1.81 -11.82 -11.09
C TYR A 207 -0.54 -11.17 -11.62
N ALA A 208 0.61 -11.86 -11.54
CA ALA A 208 1.93 -11.28 -11.79
C ALA A 208 2.08 -10.66 -13.20
N ILE A 209 1.73 -11.40 -14.26
CA ILE A 209 1.93 -10.94 -15.65
C ILE A 209 0.99 -9.77 -16.01
N PRO A 210 -0.34 -9.85 -15.83
CA PRO A 210 -1.23 -8.73 -16.12
C PRO A 210 -0.91 -7.49 -15.29
N THR A 211 -0.51 -7.68 -14.02
CA THR A 211 -0.10 -6.58 -13.15
C THR A 211 1.19 -5.93 -13.65
N GLY A 212 2.20 -6.73 -14.00
CA GLY A 212 3.47 -6.23 -14.55
C GLY A 212 3.28 -5.41 -15.83
N LEU A 213 2.42 -5.85 -16.75
CA LEU A 213 2.10 -5.08 -17.96
C LEU A 213 1.42 -3.74 -17.65
N LYS A 214 0.51 -3.71 -16.66
CA LYS A 214 -0.12 -2.45 -16.21
C LYS A 214 0.89 -1.50 -15.56
N VAL A 215 1.80 -2.03 -14.73
CA VAL A 215 2.89 -1.27 -14.11
C VAL A 215 3.81 -0.66 -15.18
N LEU A 216 4.19 -1.44 -16.20
CA LEU A 216 4.96 -0.96 -17.34
C LEU A 216 4.19 0.10 -18.15
N GLY A 217 2.88 -0.09 -18.37
CA GLY A 217 2.04 0.90 -19.04
C GLY A 217 2.00 2.24 -18.28
N ILE A 218 1.86 2.20 -16.95
CA ILE A 218 1.97 3.38 -16.09
C ILE A 218 3.35 4.02 -16.21
N PHE A 219 4.43 3.23 -16.16
CA PHE A 219 5.79 3.74 -16.33
C PHE A 219 5.93 4.57 -17.62
N LEU A 220 5.53 3.99 -18.75
CA LEU A 220 5.63 4.64 -20.07
C LEU A 220 4.76 5.89 -20.15
N ASN A 221 3.55 5.86 -19.60
CA ASN A 221 2.68 7.03 -19.56
C ASN A 221 3.28 8.15 -18.69
N GLU A 222 3.80 7.81 -17.51
CA GLU A 222 4.45 8.76 -16.62
C GLU A 222 5.73 9.35 -17.23
N LEU A 223 6.50 8.58 -18.00
CA LEU A 223 7.63 9.10 -18.78
C LEU A 223 7.18 10.14 -19.81
N ARG A 224 6.16 9.81 -20.61
CA ARG A 224 5.63 10.69 -21.66
C ARG A 224 5.02 11.97 -21.10
N MET A 225 4.32 11.87 -19.97
CA MET A 225 3.60 12.97 -19.35
C MET A 225 4.52 13.97 -18.62
N GLY A 226 5.71 13.54 -18.19
CA GLY A 226 6.60 14.38 -17.38
C GLY A 226 5.92 14.82 -16.07
N ASN A 227 5.92 16.11 -15.77
CA ASN A 227 5.32 16.68 -14.55
C ASN A 227 3.88 17.19 -14.75
N ASN A 228 3.23 16.87 -15.87
CA ASN A 228 1.92 17.41 -16.22
C ASN A 228 0.79 16.49 -15.70
N PHE A 229 0.53 16.49 -14.40
CA PHE A 229 -0.52 15.68 -13.75
C PHE A 229 -1.22 16.37 -12.58
#